data_AF-A0A5E6NKQ4-F1
#
_entry.id   AF-A0A5E6NKQ4-F1
#
_cell.length_a   1.000
_cell.length_b   1.000
_cell.length_c   1.000
_cell.angle_alpha   90.00
_cell.angle_beta   90.00
_cell.angle_gamma   90.00
#
_symmetry.space_group_name_H-M   'P 1'
#
loop_
_entity.id
_entity.type
_entity.pdbx_description
1 polymer ?
#
loop_
_entity_poly.entity_id
_entity_poly.type
_entity_poly.pdbx_seq_one_letter_code
_entity_poly.pdbx_strand_id
1 'polypeptide(L)'
;MIVSLILSFSALLYLGGQIYQQAPPIPNAVQIVNGNVIYSKQDIEDGQNIWQTIGGMQQGSIWGHGSYLAPDWSADWLHREALSLLDIIKSSGFYLNNKYQTREAHKIILKDEMRTNTYNATTGVITISQNRALAIAETQRHYIDLYTSNKQEYQQLREDYAFPIKMILDKEKARKLSAFFFWSAWAASTNRPEDEVTYTSNWPHEPLIGNTPPPSVLLWSIISIFLLLAGIGAIVWYYASQFDKWRQNSEPEQGIATTDFIENNKVTPSMKATAKYFWW
;
A
#
# COMPACT_ATOMS: atom_id res chain seq x y z
N MET A 1 -18.03 28.20 7.84
CA MET A 1 -17.20 27.76 6.70
C MET A 1 -15.71 28.02 6.94
N ILE A 2 -15.27 29.27 7.09
CA ILE A 2 -13.83 29.61 7.24
C ILE A 2 -13.16 28.84 8.39
N VAL A 3 -13.79 28.78 9.56
CA VAL A 3 -13.28 28.01 10.72
C VAL A 3 -13.08 26.53 10.38
N SER A 4 -14.04 25.92 9.68
CA SER A 4 -13.96 24.51 9.26
C SER A 4 -12.78 24.27 8.30
N LEU A 5 -12.57 25.18 7.34
CA LEU A 5 -11.43 25.12 6.43
C LEU A 5 -10.10 25.23 7.18
N ILE A 6 -9.98 26.20 8.09
CA ILE A 6 -8.74 26.37 8.88
C ILE A 6 -8.43 25.10 9.68
N LEU A 7 -9.43 24.52 10.35
CA LEU A 7 -9.23 23.31 11.13
C LEU A 7 -8.87 22.10 10.26
N SER A 8 -9.58 21.89 9.14
CA SER A 8 -9.32 20.74 8.25
C SER A 8 -7.96 20.83 7.56
N PHE A 9 -7.58 22.01 7.05
CA PHE A 9 -6.27 22.20 6.43
C PHE A 9 -5.13 22.12 7.46
N SER A 10 -5.32 22.62 8.68
CA SER A 10 -4.32 22.48 9.74
C SER A 10 -4.07 21.02 10.08
N ALA A 11 -5.14 20.22 10.23
CA ALA A 11 -5.03 18.79 10.46
C ALA A 11 -4.34 18.08 9.28
N LEU A 12 -4.70 18.40 8.04
CA LEU A 12 -4.10 17.83 6.84
C LEU A 12 -2.59 18.12 6.76
N LEU A 13 -2.19 19.38 6.96
CA LEU A 13 -0.77 19.78 6.91
C LEU A 13 0.05 19.15 8.04
N TYR A 14 -0.51 19.11 9.24
CA TYR A 14 0.13 18.45 10.38
C TYR A 14 0.38 16.96 10.11
N LEU A 15 -0.66 16.23 9.68
CA LEU A 15 -0.55 14.81 9.35
C LEU A 15 0.39 14.57 8.15
N GLY A 16 0.34 15.42 7.13
CA GLY A 16 1.26 15.35 5.99
C GLY A 16 2.73 15.49 6.40
N GLY A 17 3.02 16.41 7.34
CA GLY A 17 4.36 16.56 7.91
C GLY A 17 4.83 15.33 8.68
N GLN A 18 3.93 14.70 9.45
CA GLN A 18 4.23 13.46 10.16
C GLN A 18 4.51 12.29 9.19
N ILE A 19 3.69 12.15 8.14
CA ILE A 19 3.89 11.12 7.11
C ILE A 19 5.27 11.27 6.45
N TYR A 20 5.68 12.50 6.14
CA TYR A 20 6.98 12.76 5.52
C TYR A 20 8.15 12.36 6.41
N GLN A 21 8.07 12.66 7.72
CA GLN A 21 9.15 12.34 8.67
C GLN A 21 9.20 10.87 9.07
N GLN A 22 8.06 10.18 9.05
CA GLN A 22 7.91 8.79 9.49
C GLN A 22 7.84 7.78 8.33
N ALA A 23 8.03 8.25 7.09
CA ALA A 23 8.04 7.38 5.91
C ALA A 23 9.13 6.31 6.01
N PRO A 24 8.90 5.08 5.50
CA PRO A 24 9.94 4.06 5.44
C PRO A 24 11.12 4.59 4.59
N PRO A 25 12.36 4.55 5.11
CA PRO A 25 13.51 5.06 4.38
C PRO A 25 13.83 4.16 3.18
N ILE A 26 14.30 4.77 2.09
CA ILE A 26 14.98 4.03 1.02
C ILE A 26 16.46 3.91 1.42
N PRO A 27 16.97 2.70 1.66
CA PRO A 27 18.34 2.52 2.14
C PRO A 27 19.38 2.82 1.06
N ASN A 28 20.56 3.29 1.47
CA ASN A 28 21.74 3.42 0.62
C ASN A 28 22.19 2.05 0.08
N ALA A 29 22.13 1.03 0.93
CA ALA A 29 22.42 -0.35 0.57
C ALA A 29 21.67 -1.34 1.49
N VAL A 30 21.34 -2.49 0.93
CA VAL A 30 20.93 -3.69 1.66
C VAL A 30 22.08 -4.67 1.54
N GLN A 31 22.67 -5.07 2.67
CA GLN A 31 23.88 -5.90 2.66
C GLN A 31 23.85 -6.95 3.77
N ILE A 32 24.65 -7.99 3.61
CA ILE A 32 24.95 -8.92 4.70
C ILE A 32 26.11 -8.39 5.57
N VAL A 33 26.29 -8.96 6.77
CA VAL A 33 27.26 -8.50 7.78
C VAL A 33 28.70 -8.37 7.25
N ASN A 34 29.09 -9.18 6.25
CA ASN A 34 30.43 -9.13 5.64
C ASN A 34 30.60 -8.07 4.54
N GLY A 35 29.57 -7.25 4.28
CA GLY A 35 29.62 -6.13 3.32
C GLY A 35 29.19 -6.47 1.89
N ASN A 36 28.79 -7.71 1.58
CA ASN A 36 28.25 -8.02 0.26
C ASN A 36 26.88 -7.35 0.07
N VAL A 37 26.80 -6.42 -0.89
CA VAL A 37 25.59 -5.67 -1.23
C VAL A 37 24.66 -6.52 -2.08
N ILE A 38 23.40 -6.61 -1.67
CA ILE A 38 22.30 -7.30 -2.36
C ILE A 38 21.55 -6.34 -3.27
N TYR A 39 21.18 -5.17 -2.73
CA TYR A 39 20.54 -4.08 -3.47
C TYR A 39 21.14 -2.75 -3.05
N SER A 40 21.35 -1.87 -4.03
CA SER A 40 21.68 -0.47 -3.79
C SER A 40 20.42 0.41 -3.78
N LYS A 41 20.54 1.64 -3.27
CA LYS A 41 19.50 2.67 -3.42
C LYS A 41 19.06 2.84 -4.88
N GLN A 42 20.03 2.92 -5.78
CA GLN A 42 19.77 3.11 -7.20
C GLN A 42 18.97 1.93 -7.79
N ASP A 43 19.22 0.69 -7.33
CA ASP A 43 18.44 -0.46 -7.79
C ASP A 43 16.97 -0.35 -7.42
N ILE A 44 16.66 0.13 -6.21
CA ILE A 44 15.30 0.32 -5.71
C ILE A 44 14.61 1.46 -6.48
N GLU A 45 15.27 2.61 -6.63
CA GLU A 45 14.72 3.76 -7.35
C GLU A 45 14.53 3.49 -8.84
N ASP A 46 15.49 2.83 -9.49
CA ASP A 46 15.34 2.39 -10.88
C ASP A 46 14.23 1.34 -11.00
N GLY A 47 14.11 0.42 -10.03
CA GLY A 47 13.03 -0.55 -9.96
C GLY A 47 11.65 0.10 -9.89
N GLN A 48 11.51 1.15 -9.08
CA GLN A 48 10.28 1.94 -9.00
C GLN A 48 9.97 2.63 -10.34
N ASN A 49 10.97 3.21 -11.00
CA ASN A 49 10.80 3.82 -12.33
C ASN A 49 10.35 2.77 -13.36
N ILE A 50 10.98 1.60 -13.37
CA ILE A 50 10.60 0.49 -14.24
C ILE A 50 9.15 0.07 -13.97
N TRP A 51 8.77 -0.13 -12.70
CA TRP A 51 7.40 -0.44 -12.31
C TRP A 51 6.38 0.58 -12.86
N GLN A 52 6.69 1.88 -12.79
CA GLN A 52 5.84 2.92 -13.39
C GLN A 52 5.74 2.79 -14.92
N THR A 53 6.84 2.49 -15.61
CA THR A 53 6.84 2.34 -17.07
C THR A 53 6.05 1.14 -17.59
N ILE A 54 5.92 0.08 -16.78
CA ILE A 54 5.20 -1.15 -17.14
C ILE A 54 3.71 -1.10 -16.82
N GLY A 55 3.20 0.05 -16.36
CA GLY A 55 1.78 0.29 -16.06
C GLY A 55 1.51 0.59 -14.58
N GLY A 56 2.50 0.38 -13.70
CA GLY A 56 2.42 0.68 -12.28
C GLY A 56 1.20 0.04 -11.61
N MET A 57 0.36 0.90 -11.03
CA MET A 57 -0.88 0.51 -10.36
C MET A 57 -1.98 -0.03 -11.29
N GLN A 58 -1.82 0.04 -12.62
CA GLN A 58 -2.78 -0.56 -13.55
C GLN A 58 -2.52 -2.06 -13.76
N GLN A 59 -1.28 -2.50 -13.52
CA GLN A 59 -0.89 -3.90 -13.73
C GLN A 59 -1.20 -4.77 -12.51
N GLY A 60 -0.94 -4.27 -11.30
CA GLY A 60 -1.26 -4.89 -10.02
C GLY A 60 -1.28 -3.82 -8.93
N SER A 61 -1.01 -4.21 -7.68
CA SER A 61 -0.99 -3.26 -6.55
C SER A 61 0.33 -3.22 -5.78
N ILE A 62 0.58 -2.08 -5.13
CA ILE A 62 1.62 -1.89 -4.12
C ILE A 62 0.94 -1.27 -2.91
N TRP A 63 1.16 -1.85 -1.73
CA TRP A 63 0.55 -1.38 -0.49
C TRP A 63 -0.98 -1.25 -0.56
N GLY A 64 -1.63 -2.18 -1.26
CA GLY A 64 -3.08 -2.26 -1.44
C GLY A 64 -3.66 -1.28 -2.46
N HIS A 65 -2.82 -0.44 -3.10
CA HIS A 65 -3.25 0.52 -4.09
C HIS A 65 -2.87 0.04 -5.49
N GLY A 66 -3.88 -0.20 -6.31
CA GLY A 66 -3.71 -0.58 -7.71
C GLY A 66 -4.85 -1.43 -8.23
N SER A 67 -4.58 -2.19 -9.29
CA SER A 67 -5.54 -3.12 -9.87
C SER A 67 -5.56 -4.45 -9.11
N TYR A 68 -6.58 -5.26 -9.38
CA TYR A 68 -6.92 -6.45 -8.58
C TYR A 68 -6.73 -7.78 -9.31
N LEU A 69 -6.24 -7.75 -10.55
CA LEU A 69 -6.07 -8.97 -11.34
C LEU A 69 -4.71 -9.64 -11.06
N ALA A 70 -3.62 -8.92 -11.28
CA ALA A 70 -2.33 -9.33 -10.75
C ALA A 70 -2.29 -9.10 -9.22
N PRO A 71 -1.41 -9.80 -8.48
CA PRO A 71 -1.34 -9.67 -7.04
C PRO A 71 -0.88 -8.29 -6.57
N ASP A 72 -0.99 -8.05 -5.27
CA ASP A 72 -0.19 -7.00 -4.64
C ASP A 72 1.26 -7.48 -4.50
N TRP A 73 2.20 -6.78 -5.15
CA TRP A 73 3.61 -7.20 -5.18
C TRP A 73 4.29 -7.09 -3.83
N SER A 74 3.83 -6.21 -2.94
CA SER A 74 4.39 -6.09 -1.59
C SER A 74 3.96 -7.28 -0.73
N ALA A 75 2.69 -7.69 -0.85
CA ALA A 75 2.18 -8.85 -0.12
C ALA A 75 2.69 -10.18 -0.67
N ASP A 76 2.71 -10.34 -2.00
CA ASP A 76 3.20 -11.56 -2.66
C ASP A 76 4.71 -11.75 -2.41
N TRP A 77 5.51 -10.67 -2.49
CA TRP A 77 6.93 -10.74 -2.15
C TRP A 77 7.13 -11.14 -0.69
N LEU A 78 6.46 -10.45 0.23
CA LEU A 78 6.57 -10.69 1.66
C LEU A 78 6.26 -12.16 1.99
N HIS A 79 5.17 -12.69 1.45
CA HIS A 79 4.78 -14.08 1.67
C HIS A 79 5.82 -15.07 1.14
N ARG A 80 6.31 -14.86 -0.09
CA ARG A 80 7.33 -15.73 -0.72
C ARG A 80 8.67 -15.69 0.02
N GLU A 81 9.10 -14.50 0.45
CA GLU A 81 10.30 -14.33 1.26
C GLU A 81 10.14 -15.05 2.60
N ALA A 82 8.98 -14.90 3.26
CA ALA A 82 8.69 -15.54 4.54
C ALA A 82 8.70 -17.08 4.44
N LEU A 83 8.10 -17.64 3.38
CA LEU A 83 8.13 -19.08 3.13
C LEU A 83 9.55 -19.58 2.86
N SER A 84 10.30 -18.89 1.99
CA SER A 84 11.67 -19.27 1.65
C SER A 84 12.58 -19.21 2.88
N LEU A 85 12.50 -18.14 3.67
CA LEU A 85 13.27 -18.01 4.90
C LEU A 85 12.88 -19.07 5.92
N LEU A 86 11.59 -19.37 6.07
CA LEU A 86 11.13 -20.41 6.97
C LEU A 86 11.69 -21.80 6.60
N ASP A 87 11.77 -22.12 5.30
CA ASP A 87 12.34 -23.38 4.83
C ASP A 87 13.86 -23.44 5.03
N ILE A 88 14.56 -22.31 4.91
CA ILE A 88 15.98 -22.19 5.27
C ILE A 88 16.17 -22.39 6.79
N ILE A 89 15.31 -21.80 7.62
CA ILE A 89 15.36 -21.98 9.09
C ILE A 89 15.13 -23.45 9.47
N LYS A 90 14.16 -24.12 8.82
CA LYS A 90 13.89 -25.55 9.06
C LYS A 90 15.06 -26.45 8.68
N SER A 91 15.75 -26.13 7.58
CA SER A 91 16.85 -26.96 7.06
C SER A 91 18.18 -26.73 7.78
N SER A 92 18.42 -25.51 8.29
CA SER A 92 19.61 -25.16 9.08
C SER A 92 19.44 -25.36 10.58
N GLY A 93 18.22 -25.60 11.05
CA GLY A 93 17.83 -25.49 12.44
C GLY A 93 17.97 -26.76 13.28
N PHE A 94 17.58 -26.59 14.54
CA PHE A 94 17.46 -27.65 15.54
C PHE A 94 16.05 -28.25 15.55
N TYR A 95 15.96 -29.50 16.00
CA TYR A 95 14.70 -30.17 16.31
C TYR A 95 14.59 -30.35 17.83
N LEU A 96 13.54 -29.80 18.42
CA LEU A 96 13.15 -30.09 19.80
C LEU A 96 12.41 -31.43 19.87
N ASN A 97 12.39 -32.02 21.06
CA ASN A 97 11.73 -33.32 21.33
C ASN A 97 10.25 -33.33 20.94
N ASN A 98 9.60 -32.17 20.94
CA ASN A 98 8.20 -32.02 20.53
C ASN A 98 8.12 -31.28 19.19
N LYS A 99 7.48 -31.92 18.20
CA LYS A 99 7.28 -31.37 16.84
C LYS A 99 6.53 -30.02 16.83
N TYR A 100 5.56 -29.84 17.72
CA TYR A 100 4.85 -28.56 17.87
C TYR A 100 5.80 -27.47 18.37
N GLN A 101 6.60 -27.76 19.41
CA GLN A 101 7.57 -26.80 19.94
C GLN A 101 8.61 -26.40 18.90
N THR A 102 9.11 -27.36 18.10
CA THR A 102 10.02 -27.07 16.98
C THR A 102 9.39 -26.13 15.97
N ARG A 103 8.13 -26.40 15.58
CA ARG A 103 7.40 -25.55 14.61
C ARG A 103 7.23 -24.13 15.11
N GLU A 104 6.84 -23.95 16.37
CA GLU A 104 6.64 -22.61 16.94
C GLU A 104 7.98 -21.88 17.13
N ALA A 105 9.06 -22.58 17.51
CA ALA A 105 10.40 -22.00 17.56
C ALA A 105 10.85 -21.46 16.19
N HIS A 106 10.64 -22.22 15.10
CA HIS A 106 10.98 -21.75 13.74
C HIS A 106 10.18 -20.52 13.34
N LYS A 107 8.88 -20.44 13.68
CA LYS A 107 8.06 -19.25 13.41
C LYS A 107 8.52 -18.03 14.21
N ILE A 108 8.94 -18.21 15.45
CA ILE A 108 9.46 -17.11 16.28
C ILE A 108 10.74 -16.56 15.66
N ILE A 109 11.66 -17.43 15.24
CA ILE A 109 12.91 -17.01 14.55
C ILE A 109 12.58 -16.25 13.26
N LEU A 110 11.67 -16.79 12.43
CA LEU A 110 11.20 -16.13 11.22
C LEU A 110 10.65 -14.73 11.50
N LYS A 111 9.75 -14.62 12.49
CA LYS A 111 9.11 -13.37 12.87
C LYS A 111 10.15 -12.36 13.34
N ASP A 112 11.06 -12.76 14.21
CA ASP A 112 12.13 -11.91 14.72
C ASP A 112 13.02 -11.39 13.59
N GLU A 113 13.44 -12.27 12.69
CA GLU A 113 14.33 -11.94 11.57
C GLU A 113 13.67 -11.02 10.53
N MET A 114 12.37 -11.18 10.27
CA MET A 114 11.65 -10.33 9.31
C MET A 114 11.23 -8.99 9.91
N ARG A 115 10.83 -8.95 11.19
CA ARG A 115 10.30 -7.73 11.84
C ARG A 115 11.36 -6.81 12.42
N THR A 116 12.52 -7.36 12.80
CA THR A 116 13.57 -6.55 13.43
C THR A 116 14.09 -5.51 12.46
N ASN A 117 14.10 -4.25 12.92
CA ASN A 117 14.60 -3.15 12.13
C ASN A 117 16.12 -3.04 12.25
N THR A 118 16.82 -3.40 11.18
CA THR A 118 18.28 -3.34 11.08
C THR A 118 18.78 -2.15 10.25
N TYR A 119 17.89 -1.18 9.96
CA TYR A 119 18.26 0.06 9.29
C TYR A 119 19.07 0.95 10.25
N ASN A 120 20.26 1.33 9.82
CA ASN A 120 21.09 2.31 10.53
C ASN A 120 20.87 3.70 9.93
N ALA A 121 20.29 4.63 10.71
CA ALA A 121 20.00 5.99 10.24
C ALA A 121 21.25 6.84 9.93
N THR A 122 22.40 6.52 10.51
CA THR A 122 23.66 7.23 10.26
C THR A 122 24.29 6.82 8.93
N THR A 123 24.31 5.53 8.61
CA THR A 123 24.91 5.01 7.36
C THR A 123 23.90 4.87 6.23
N GLY A 124 22.60 4.82 6.55
CA GLY A 124 21.51 4.52 5.63
C GLY A 124 21.47 3.06 5.18
N VAL A 125 22.13 2.13 5.89
CA VAL A 125 22.27 0.74 5.45
C VAL A 125 21.32 -0.17 6.23
N ILE A 126 20.71 -1.14 5.52
CA ILE A 126 20.02 -2.27 6.13
C ILE A 126 20.97 -3.46 6.14
N THR A 127 21.21 -4.03 7.32
CA THR A 127 22.03 -5.25 7.46
C THR A 127 21.14 -6.46 7.66
N ILE A 128 21.23 -7.45 6.77
CA ILE A 128 20.44 -8.68 6.83
C ILE A 128 21.33 -9.90 7.13
N SER A 129 20.71 -10.98 7.60
CA SER A 129 21.42 -12.25 7.80
C SER A 129 21.75 -12.92 6.46
N GLN A 130 22.67 -13.87 6.49
CA GLN A 130 22.95 -14.72 5.33
C GLN A 130 21.72 -15.54 4.90
N ASN A 131 20.92 -16.02 5.85
CA ASN A 131 19.72 -16.81 5.56
C ASN A 131 18.67 -15.95 4.85
N ARG A 132 18.43 -14.72 5.33
CA ARG A 132 17.53 -13.78 4.67
C ARG A 132 18.03 -13.37 3.29
N ALA A 133 19.34 -13.20 3.10
CA ALA A 133 19.91 -12.93 1.77
C ALA A 133 19.66 -14.09 0.79
N LEU A 134 19.76 -15.34 1.24
CA LEU A 134 19.40 -16.51 0.43
C LEU A 134 17.90 -16.55 0.10
N ALA A 135 17.04 -16.24 1.08
CA ALA A 135 15.59 -16.16 0.87
C ALA A 135 15.23 -15.09 -0.16
N ILE A 136 15.82 -13.88 -0.05
CA ILE A 136 15.66 -12.79 -1.01
C ILE A 136 16.10 -13.22 -2.42
N ALA A 137 17.23 -13.91 -2.54
CA ALA A 137 17.73 -14.40 -3.83
C ALA A 137 16.79 -15.43 -4.47
N GLU A 138 16.14 -16.27 -3.66
CA GLU A 138 15.13 -17.22 -4.12
C GLU A 138 13.86 -16.50 -4.62
N THR A 139 13.33 -15.58 -3.80
CA THR A 139 12.16 -14.77 -4.16
C THR A 139 12.41 -13.90 -5.38
N GLN A 140 13.59 -13.29 -5.48
CA GLN A 140 14.02 -12.52 -6.65
C GLN A 140 13.98 -13.34 -7.94
N ARG A 141 14.40 -14.61 -7.89
CA ARG A 141 14.41 -15.48 -9.07
C ARG A 141 13.01 -15.66 -9.65
N HIS A 142 12.00 -15.80 -8.79
CA HIS A 142 10.60 -15.87 -9.22
C HIS A 142 10.19 -14.64 -10.05
N TYR A 143 10.49 -13.43 -9.57
CA TYR A 143 10.13 -12.21 -10.29
C TYR A 143 10.97 -12.00 -11.55
N ILE A 144 12.26 -12.35 -11.54
CA ILE A 144 13.05 -12.33 -12.77
C ILE A 144 12.45 -13.28 -13.80
N ASP A 145 12.07 -14.50 -13.42
CA ASP A 145 11.44 -15.44 -14.34
C ASP A 145 10.05 -14.96 -14.80
N LEU A 146 9.25 -14.35 -13.93
CA LEU A 146 7.94 -13.77 -14.28
C LEU A 146 8.06 -12.76 -15.43
N TYR A 147 9.11 -11.94 -15.45
CA TYR A 147 9.30 -10.90 -16.48
C TYR A 147 10.23 -11.28 -17.63
N THR A 148 10.97 -12.39 -17.54
CA THR A 148 11.98 -12.75 -18.56
C THR A 148 11.85 -14.17 -19.13
N SER A 149 11.23 -15.10 -18.41
CA SER A 149 11.25 -16.51 -18.75
C SER A 149 10.24 -16.87 -19.83
N ASN A 150 10.66 -17.76 -20.75
CA ASN A 150 9.81 -18.39 -21.76
C ASN A 150 9.30 -19.77 -21.35
N LYS A 151 9.51 -20.21 -20.10
CA LYS A 151 8.94 -21.47 -19.62
C LYS A 151 7.41 -21.38 -19.61
N GLN A 152 6.74 -22.50 -19.92
CA GLN A 152 5.27 -22.58 -19.99
C GLN A 152 4.59 -22.08 -18.70
N GLU A 153 5.14 -22.42 -17.53
CA GLU A 153 4.59 -22.01 -16.23
C GLU A 153 4.52 -20.48 -16.07
N TYR A 154 5.52 -19.74 -16.55
CA TYR A 154 5.57 -18.28 -16.45
C TYR A 154 4.81 -17.59 -17.58
N GLN A 155 4.64 -18.26 -18.73
CA GLN A 155 3.73 -17.79 -19.77
C GLN A 155 2.28 -17.85 -19.28
N GLN A 156 1.87 -18.99 -18.71
CA GLN A 156 0.54 -19.15 -18.10
C GLN A 156 0.32 -18.13 -16.98
N LEU A 157 1.30 -17.96 -16.08
CA LEU A 157 1.19 -17.00 -14.99
C LEU A 157 1.00 -15.56 -15.49
N ARG A 158 1.67 -15.18 -16.58
CA ARG A 158 1.48 -13.88 -17.22
C ARG A 158 0.10 -13.75 -17.84
N GLU A 159 -0.45 -14.81 -18.43
CA GLU A 159 -1.84 -14.81 -18.93
C GLU A 159 -2.83 -14.65 -17.77
N ASP A 160 -2.64 -15.39 -16.68
CA ASP A 160 -3.48 -15.31 -15.48
C ASP A 160 -3.46 -13.90 -14.85
N TYR A 161 -2.32 -13.21 -14.92
CA TYR A 161 -2.16 -11.82 -14.48
C TYR A 161 -2.52 -10.78 -15.55
N ALA A 162 -2.98 -11.21 -16.73
CA ALA A 162 -3.25 -10.38 -17.90
C ALA A 162 -2.10 -9.45 -18.32
N PHE A 163 -0.87 -9.95 -18.21
CA PHE A 163 0.30 -9.27 -18.75
C PHE A 163 0.33 -9.43 -20.28
N PRO A 164 0.86 -8.45 -21.02
CA PRO A 164 1.10 -8.65 -22.44
C PRO A 164 2.10 -9.81 -22.61
N ILE A 165 1.73 -10.85 -23.35
CA ILE A 165 2.53 -12.09 -23.51
C ILE A 165 3.93 -11.80 -24.08
N LYS A 166 4.07 -10.74 -24.90
CA LYS A 166 5.34 -10.29 -25.48
C LYS A 166 6.14 -9.33 -24.60
N MET A 167 5.63 -8.96 -23.43
CA MET A 167 6.32 -8.07 -22.50
C MET A 167 7.41 -8.85 -21.77
N ILE A 168 8.59 -8.85 -22.37
CA ILE A 168 9.80 -9.43 -21.79
C ILE A 168 10.72 -8.27 -21.41
N LEU A 169 11.06 -8.17 -20.13
CA LEU A 169 12.06 -7.22 -19.65
C LEU A 169 13.47 -7.76 -19.87
N ASP A 170 14.43 -6.84 -19.94
CA ASP A 170 15.84 -7.21 -19.76
C ASP A 170 16.07 -7.75 -18.33
N LYS A 171 17.01 -8.68 -18.17
CA LYS A 171 17.28 -9.34 -16.89
C LYS A 171 17.71 -8.37 -15.80
N GLU A 172 18.50 -7.35 -16.12
CA GLU A 172 18.90 -6.34 -15.13
C GLU A 172 17.72 -5.45 -14.76
N LYS A 173 16.82 -5.13 -15.70
CA LYS A 173 15.58 -4.41 -15.39
C LYS A 173 14.68 -5.22 -14.47
N ALA A 174 14.52 -6.52 -14.72
CA ALA A 174 13.74 -7.39 -13.86
C ALA A 174 14.38 -7.53 -12.46
N ARG A 175 15.72 -7.57 -12.38
CA ARG A 175 16.47 -7.55 -11.11
C ARG A 175 16.20 -6.25 -10.33
N LYS A 176 16.25 -5.09 -10.98
CA LYS A 176 15.95 -3.80 -10.33
C LYS A 176 14.49 -3.70 -9.91
N LEU A 177 13.55 -4.15 -10.73
CA LEU A 177 12.14 -4.25 -10.38
C LEU A 177 11.92 -5.10 -9.10
N SER A 178 12.63 -6.24 -9.00
CA SER A 178 12.60 -7.06 -7.79
C SER A 178 13.12 -6.33 -6.55
N ALA A 179 14.09 -5.41 -6.70
CA ALA A 179 14.61 -4.60 -5.59
C ALA A 179 13.54 -3.65 -5.03
N PHE A 180 12.71 -3.08 -5.91
CA PHE A 180 11.59 -2.24 -5.50
C PHE A 180 10.51 -3.04 -4.75
N PHE A 181 10.15 -4.23 -5.24
CA PHE A 181 9.20 -5.11 -4.55
C PHE A 181 9.74 -5.60 -3.20
N PHE A 182 11.04 -5.92 -3.13
CA PHE A 182 11.71 -6.20 -1.87
C PHE A 182 11.56 -5.03 -0.89
N TRP A 183 11.87 -3.81 -1.31
CA TRP A 183 11.80 -2.65 -0.43
C TRP A 183 10.38 -2.39 0.06
N SER A 184 9.36 -2.53 -0.81
CA SER A 184 7.97 -2.33 -0.40
C SER A 184 7.50 -3.40 0.59
N ALA A 185 7.96 -4.64 0.44
CA ALA A 185 7.72 -5.74 1.39
C ALA A 185 8.51 -5.60 2.69
N TRP A 186 9.75 -5.10 2.63
CA TRP A 186 10.57 -4.80 3.81
C TRP A 186 9.90 -3.74 4.68
N ALA A 187 9.41 -2.65 4.09
CA ALA A 187 8.64 -1.64 4.80
C ALA A 187 7.37 -2.23 5.44
N ALA A 188 6.73 -3.19 4.76
CA ALA A 188 5.50 -3.83 5.24
C ALA A 188 5.70 -4.88 6.34
N SER A 189 6.92 -5.41 6.48
CA SER A 189 7.27 -6.46 7.45
C SER A 189 8.07 -5.95 8.63
N THR A 190 8.77 -4.82 8.50
CA THR A 190 9.72 -4.31 9.50
C THR A 190 9.07 -3.30 10.44
N ASN A 191 9.26 -3.49 11.75
CA ASN A 191 8.81 -2.56 12.79
C ASN A 191 9.41 -1.16 12.59
N ARG A 192 8.64 -0.11 12.91
CA ARG A 192 9.23 1.24 13.01
C ARG A 192 10.25 1.28 14.16
N PRO A 193 11.25 2.19 14.13
CA PRO A 193 12.13 2.40 15.27
C PRO A 193 11.32 2.64 16.54
N GLU A 194 11.63 1.90 17.60
CA GLU A 194 10.99 2.02 18.92
C GLU A 194 9.46 1.74 18.93
N ASP A 195 8.94 1.04 17.92
CA ASP A 195 7.53 0.64 17.81
C ASP A 195 7.41 -0.89 17.60
N GLU A 196 6.25 -1.45 17.92
CA GLU A 196 5.91 -2.86 17.68
C GLU A 196 5.17 -3.05 16.34
N VAL A 197 4.79 -1.94 15.72
CA VAL A 197 4.02 -1.89 14.47
C VAL A 197 4.95 -1.62 13.28
N THR A 198 4.67 -2.27 12.14
CA THR A 198 5.46 -2.04 10.91
C THR A 198 5.23 -0.65 10.30
N TYR A 199 6.10 -0.22 9.38
CA TYR A 199 5.93 1.10 8.72
C TYR A 199 4.55 1.28 8.08
N THR A 200 3.95 0.19 7.59
CA THR A 200 2.61 0.13 6.96
C THR A 200 1.49 -0.22 7.95
N SER A 201 1.72 -0.10 9.25
CA SER A 201 0.72 -0.38 10.27
C SER A 201 0.27 -1.86 10.34
N ASN A 202 1.22 -2.79 10.21
CA ASN A 202 1.01 -4.25 10.14
C ASN A 202 0.19 -4.73 8.94
N TRP A 203 0.04 -3.92 7.90
CA TRP A 203 -0.44 -4.38 6.59
C TRP A 203 0.75 -4.96 5.79
N PRO A 204 0.58 -6.02 4.98
CA PRO A 204 -0.61 -6.82 4.76
C PRO A 204 -0.79 -7.87 5.86
N HIS A 205 -1.98 -8.46 5.96
CA HIS A 205 -2.21 -9.60 6.85
C HIS A 205 -1.31 -10.78 6.46
N GLU A 206 -0.35 -11.11 7.33
CA GLU A 206 0.59 -12.23 7.18
C GLU A 206 0.78 -12.93 8.54
N PRO A 207 0.11 -14.07 8.77
CA PRO A 207 0.23 -14.82 10.02
C PRO A 207 1.64 -15.32 10.31
N LEU A 208 2.48 -15.58 9.30
CA LEU A 208 3.84 -16.10 9.50
C LEU A 208 4.73 -15.13 10.28
N ILE A 209 4.55 -13.82 10.07
CA ILE A 209 5.27 -12.76 10.79
C ILE A 209 4.39 -12.01 11.79
N GLY A 210 3.17 -12.51 12.03
CA GLY A 210 2.23 -11.91 12.97
C GLY A 210 1.73 -10.51 12.56
N ASN A 211 1.70 -10.21 11.27
CA ASN A 211 1.04 -9.00 10.78
C ASN A 211 -0.47 -9.13 10.99
N THR A 212 -0.93 -8.49 12.06
CA THR A 212 -2.32 -8.44 12.49
C THR A 212 -2.70 -6.99 12.80
N PRO A 213 -3.97 -6.60 12.65
CA PRO A 213 -4.39 -5.24 12.94
C PRO A 213 -3.99 -4.83 14.36
N PRO A 214 -3.24 -3.72 14.54
CA PRO A 214 -2.84 -3.28 15.86
C PRO A 214 -4.08 -2.84 16.67
N PRO A 215 -4.03 -2.90 18.01
CA PRO A 215 -5.17 -2.52 18.86
C PRO A 215 -5.71 -1.11 18.58
N SER A 216 -4.83 -0.19 18.18
CA SER A 216 -5.19 1.18 17.80
C SER A 216 -6.14 1.23 16.60
N VAL A 217 -5.97 0.36 15.60
CA VAL A 217 -6.85 0.29 14.43
C VAL A 217 -8.27 -0.11 14.86
N LEU A 218 -8.39 -1.15 15.70
CA LEU A 218 -9.69 -1.58 16.20
C LEU A 218 -10.40 -0.49 17.02
N LEU A 219 -9.66 0.18 17.91
CA LEU A 219 -10.20 1.26 18.73
C LEU A 219 -10.77 2.41 17.86
N TRP A 220 -9.99 2.89 16.89
CA TRP A 220 -10.41 3.98 16.02
C TRP A 220 -11.55 3.58 15.07
N SER A 221 -11.61 2.33 14.62
CA SER A 221 -12.75 1.82 13.86
C SER A 221 -14.05 1.84 14.67
N ILE A 222 -14.01 1.50 15.96
CA ILE A 222 -15.20 1.56 16.82
C ILE A 222 -15.61 3.01 17.09
N ILE A 223 -14.64 3.88 17.40
CA ILE A 223 -14.90 5.31 17.62
C ILE A 223 -15.53 5.95 16.38
N SER A 224 -15.05 5.64 15.17
CA SER A 224 -15.58 6.23 13.94
C SER A 224 -17.04 5.85 13.69
N ILE A 225 -17.45 4.63 14.03
CA ILE A 225 -18.86 4.19 13.95
C ILE A 225 -19.73 5.01 14.91
N PHE A 226 -19.31 5.19 16.16
CA PHE A 226 -20.07 6.00 17.12
C PHE A 226 -20.16 7.47 16.68
N LEU A 227 -19.05 8.04 16.18
CA LEU A 227 -19.04 9.41 15.66
C LEU A 227 -19.95 9.57 14.44
N LEU A 228 -19.97 8.59 13.54
CA LEU A 228 -20.87 8.58 12.38
C LEU A 228 -22.34 8.57 12.83
N LEU A 229 -22.71 7.66 13.73
CA LEU A 229 -24.09 7.56 14.22
C LEU A 229 -24.53 8.81 14.98
N ALA A 230 -23.66 9.33 15.85
CA ALA A 230 -23.91 10.58 16.56
C ALA A 230 -24.04 11.76 15.60
N GLY A 231 -23.18 11.84 14.58
CA GLY A 231 -23.22 12.87 13.54
C GLY A 231 -24.52 12.83 12.72
N ILE A 232 -24.93 11.64 12.25
CA ILE A 232 -26.21 11.46 11.56
C ILE A 232 -27.37 11.89 12.47
N GLY A 233 -27.39 11.41 13.72
CA GLY A 233 -28.43 11.77 14.68
C GLY A 233 -28.51 13.28 14.93
N ALA A 234 -27.37 13.94 15.12
CA ALA A 234 -27.30 15.38 15.32
C ALA A 234 -27.79 16.17 14.10
N ILE A 235 -27.41 15.76 12.89
CA ILE A 235 -27.86 16.40 11.64
C ILE A 235 -29.36 16.22 11.46
N VAL A 236 -29.89 15.01 11.64
CA VAL A 236 -31.33 14.73 11.51
C VAL A 236 -32.13 15.50 12.55
N TRP A 237 -31.69 15.52 13.80
CA TRP A 237 -32.34 16.28 14.87
C TRP A 237 -32.34 17.78 14.57
N TYR A 238 -31.19 18.33 14.18
CA TYR A 238 -31.08 19.74 13.83
C TYR A 238 -31.97 20.08 12.64
N TYR A 239 -31.94 19.27 11.58
CA TYR A 239 -32.80 19.44 10.41
C TYR A 239 -34.28 19.44 10.78
N ALA A 240 -34.74 18.44 11.53
CA ALA A 240 -36.13 18.34 11.98
C ALA A 240 -36.53 19.55 12.84
N SER A 241 -35.65 20.04 13.71
CA SER A 241 -35.92 21.21 14.55
C SER A 241 -36.06 22.52 13.78
N GLN A 242 -35.41 22.64 12.62
CA GLN A 242 -35.45 23.83 11.77
C GLN A 242 -36.40 23.70 10.58
N PHE A 243 -36.97 22.52 10.38
CA PHE A 243 -37.69 22.16 9.16
C PHE A 243 -38.82 23.12 8.82
N ASP A 244 -39.68 23.44 9.79
CA ASP A 244 -40.80 24.35 9.56
C ASP A 244 -40.35 25.78 9.26
N LYS A 245 -39.28 26.26 9.92
CA LYS A 245 -38.70 27.59 9.66
C LYS A 245 -38.10 27.66 8.26
N TRP A 246 -37.37 26.63 7.84
CA TRP A 246 -36.77 26.58 6.52
C TRP A 246 -37.81 26.44 5.42
N ARG A 247 -38.86 25.65 5.64
CA ARG A 247 -39.99 25.55 4.70
C ARG A 247 -40.66 26.91 4.52
N GLN A 248 -40.98 27.60 5.61
CA GLN A 248 -41.56 28.95 5.54
C GLN A 248 -40.66 29.94 4.78
N ASN A 249 -39.34 29.87 4.96
CA ASN A 249 -38.40 30.74 4.26
C ASN A 249 -38.05 30.28 2.83
N SER A 250 -38.44 29.07 2.42
CA SER A 250 -38.15 28.51 1.09
C SER A 250 -39.34 28.65 0.13
N GLU A 251 -40.55 28.83 0.66
CA GLU A 251 -41.70 29.19 -0.16
C GLU A 251 -41.49 30.62 -0.68
N PRO A 252 -41.46 30.84 -2.00
CA PRO A 252 -41.31 32.18 -2.53
C PRO A 252 -42.48 33.03 -2.06
N GLU A 253 -42.23 34.24 -1.55
CA GLU A 253 -43.27 35.14 -1.04
C GLU A 253 -44.40 35.38 -2.06
N GLN A 254 -44.12 35.23 -3.36
CA GLN A 254 -45.05 35.42 -4.47
C GLN A 254 -45.55 34.12 -5.12
N GLY A 255 -45.27 32.95 -4.52
CA GLY A 255 -45.61 31.63 -5.06
C GLY A 255 -44.60 31.09 -6.08
N ILE A 256 -44.85 29.87 -6.57
CA ILE A 256 -43.95 29.18 -7.51
C ILE A 256 -44.02 29.88 -8.88
N ALA A 257 -42.86 30.11 -9.51
CA ALA A 257 -42.77 30.67 -10.85
C ALA A 257 -43.60 29.83 -11.85
N THR A 258 -44.52 30.48 -12.56
CA THR A 258 -45.42 29.84 -13.53
C THR A 258 -44.82 29.76 -14.94
N THR A 259 -43.65 30.37 -15.16
CA THR A 259 -42.93 30.39 -16.44
C THR A 259 -41.46 30.09 -16.21
N ASP A 260 -40.85 29.32 -17.11
CA ASP A 260 -39.41 29.06 -17.07
C ASP A 260 -38.63 30.27 -17.62
N PHE A 261 -37.85 30.91 -16.75
CA PHE A 261 -36.99 32.03 -17.12
C PHE A 261 -35.73 31.57 -17.87
N ILE A 262 -35.34 30.30 -17.76
CA ILE A 262 -34.17 29.73 -18.45
C ILE A 262 -34.52 29.49 -19.93
N GLU A 263 -35.74 29.01 -20.21
CA GLU A 263 -36.22 28.77 -21.58
C GLU A 263 -36.24 30.05 -22.44
N ASN A 264 -36.55 31.19 -21.82
CA ASN A 264 -36.65 32.48 -22.50
C ASN A 264 -35.31 33.23 -22.63
N ASN A 265 -34.21 32.68 -22.09
CA ASN A 265 -32.90 33.31 -22.19
C ASN A 265 -32.20 32.98 -23.51
N LYS A 266 -31.65 34.01 -24.17
CA LYS A 266 -30.86 33.82 -25.40
C LYS A 266 -29.60 33.02 -25.07
N VAL A 267 -29.50 31.81 -25.62
CA VAL A 267 -28.30 30.99 -25.51
C VAL A 267 -27.11 31.75 -26.10
N THR A 268 -26.14 32.07 -25.25
CA THR A 268 -24.95 32.83 -25.66
C THR A 268 -24.05 31.98 -26.57
N PRO A 269 -23.18 32.60 -27.37
CA PRO A 269 -22.20 31.85 -28.16
C PRO A 269 -21.33 30.89 -27.33
N SER A 270 -20.98 31.27 -26.09
CA SER A 270 -20.20 30.41 -25.18
C SER A 270 -20.97 29.15 -24.76
N MET A 271 -22.26 29.28 -24.41
CA MET A 271 -23.15 28.15 -24.09
C MET A 271 -23.39 27.25 -25.31
N LYS A 272 -23.45 27.81 -26.53
CA LYS A 272 -23.51 26.99 -27.76
C LYS A 272 -22.22 26.23 -27.99
N ALA A 273 -21.08 26.87 -27.74
CA ALA A 273 -19.76 26.26 -27.90
C ALA A 273 -19.53 25.10 -26.91
N THR A 274 -20.26 25.02 -25.78
CA THR A 274 -20.19 23.87 -24.89
C THR A 274 -20.85 22.62 -25.47
N ALA A 275 -21.66 22.72 -26.53
CA ALA A 275 -22.31 21.56 -27.14
C ALA A 275 -21.30 20.47 -27.56
N LYS A 276 -20.09 20.85 -27.99
CA LYS A 276 -19.01 19.90 -28.33
C LYS A 276 -18.52 19.03 -27.17
N TYR A 277 -18.81 19.41 -25.92
CA TYR A 277 -18.51 18.60 -24.74
C TYR A 277 -19.58 17.54 -24.45
N PHE A 278 -20.72 17.58 -25.15
CA PHE A 278 -21.86 16.68 -24.94
C PHE A 278 -22.15 15.77 -26.14
N TRP A 279 -21.45 15.95 -27.27
CA TRP A 279 -21.51 15.07 -28.42
C TRP A 279 -20.37 14.05 -28.37
N TRP A 280 -20.74 12.76 -28.47
CA TRP A 280 -19.85 11.61 -28.64
C TRP A 280 -19.90 11.17 -30.10
#